data_AF-A0A914PUI3-F1
#
_entry.id   AF-A0A914PUI3-F1
#
_cell.length_a   1.000
_cell.length_b   1.000
_cell.length_c   1.000
_cell.angle_alpha   90.00
_cell.angle_beta   90.00
_cell.angle_gamma   90.00
#
_symmetry.space_group_name_H-M   'P 1'
#
loop_
_entity.id
_entity.type
_entity.pdbx_description
1 polymer ?
#
loop_
_entity_poly.entity_id
_entity_poly.type
_entity_poly.pdbx_seq_one_letter_code
_entity_poly.pdbx_strand_id
1 'polypeptide(L)'
;MPISLCSLCYKAIADNLEDIEEAKEYYQCCLCFGILEPSIYEGIIEKTKEEYTKNGFDGKNFVLAVNFPVSQLVRELFIQKIMDKKWNEMMMSPKSRLTYNLMAKFRQDGTLRPSLAGDLTATVTFENNEFVQRDSEFFLCHKPAGFLNAGSRKRKIIDDEEITGLFTKVKVQNLVDQLSLDIIKAFVFTSPSKPLDIAVEFQRDILYIGGRYCKFSRSLPQSPWTPNPETPKIVGNSVAEKISSPMQEYFRCDSTKFIASGREDVDVNNF
;
A
#
# COMPACT_ATOMS: atom_id res chain seq x y z
N MET A 1 22.93 -22.06 2.03
CA MET A 1 23.41 -21.08 1.03
C MET A 1 23.56 -19.76 1.75
N PRO A 2 24.66 -19.03 1.54
CA PRO A 2 24.86 -17.75 2.21
C PRO A 2 23.79 -16.73 1.81
N ILE A 3 23.46 -15.80 2.71
CA ILE A 3 22.52 -14.72 2.45
C ILE A 3 23.25 -13.62 1.68
N SER A 4 22.89 -13.42 0.42
CA SER A 4 23.46 -12.37 -0.42
C SER A 4 22.91 -10.99 -0.05
N LEU A 5 23.77 -10.05 0.32
CA LEU A 5 23.41 -8.70 0.78
C LEU A 5 24.13 -7.63 -0.06
N CYS A 6 23.44 -6.56 -0.46
CA CYS A 6 24.13 -5.41 -1.07
C CYS A 6 25.09 -4.77 -0.06
N SER A 7 26.09 -4.04 -0.57
CA SER A 7 27.13 -3.39 0.24
C SER A 7 26.60 -2.58 1.44
N LEU A 8 25.44 -1.93 1.30
CA LEU A 8 24.79 -1.14 2.36
C LEU A 8 24.10 -1.98 3.44
N CYS A 9 23.60 -3.16 3.10
CA CYS A 9 23.00 -4.10 4.06
C CYS A 9 24.09 -4.96 4.69
N TYR A 10 25.06 -5.40 3.90
CA TYR A 10 26.22 -6.16 4.35
C TYR A 10 26.95 -5.41 5.47
N LYS A 11 27.34 -4.14 5.23
CA LYS A 11 28.01 -3.30 6.26
C LYS A 11 27.19 -3.10 7.54
N ALA A 12 25.85 -3.11 7.44
CA ALA A 12 24.99 -2.91 8.59
C ALA A 12 24.83 -4.17 9.45
N ILE A 13 25.00 -5.37 8.85
CA ILE A 13 24.61 -6.65 9.46
C ILE A 13 25.80 -7.60 9.67
N ALA A 14 26.92 -7.40 8.97
CA ALA A 14 28.03 -8.36 8.91
C ALA A 14 28.58 -8.79 10.26
N ASP A 15 28.63 -7.90 11.25
CA ASP A 15 29.16 -8.23 12.58
C ASP A 15 28.20 -9.11 13.41
N ASN A 16 26.98 -9.35 12.93
CA ASN A 16 25.89 -9.90 13.71
C ASN A 16 25.22 -11.14 13.11
N LEU A 17 25.56 -11.50 11.87
CA LEU A 17 24.96 -12.62 11.14
C LEU A 17 26.04 -13.45 10.44
N GLU A 18 26.01 -14.77 10.66
CA GLU A 18 26.90 -15.72 10.00
C GLU A 18 26.35 -16.12 8.61
N ASP A 19 27.18 -16.74 7.78
CA ASP A 19 26.82 -17.21 6.43
C ASP A 19 26.19 -16.12 5.53
N ILE A 20 26.85 -14.98 5.41
CA ILE A 20 26.47 -13.89 4.49
C ILE A 20 27.52 -13.70 3.40
N GLU A 21 27.10 -13.17 2.25
CA GLU A 21 28.00 -12.80 1.16
C GLU A 21 27.59 -11.43 0.58
N GLU A 22 28.54 -10.75 -0.07
CA GLU A 22 28.25 -9.48 -0.75
C GLU A 22 27.66 -9.75 -2.15
N ALA A 23 26.49 -9.18 -2.40
CA ALA A 23 25.80 -9.27 -3.68
C ALA A 23 26.52 -8.41 -4.74
N LYS A 24 26.51 -8.86 -6.00
CA LYS A 24 27.11 -8.11 -7.11
C LYS A 24 26.33 -6.84 -7.42
N GLU A 25 25.01 -6.97 -7.44
CA GLU A 25 24.08 -5.88 -7.74
C GLU A 25 23.19 -5.54 -6.53
N TYR A 26 22.72 -4.29 -6.44
CA TYR A 26 21.88 -3.86 -5.31
C TYR A 26 20.56 -4.63 -5.23
N TYR A 27 19.91 -4.88 -6.37
CA TYR A 27 18.64 -5.59 -6.42
C TYR A 27 18.74 -7.06 -5.99
N GLN A 28 19.92 -7.68 -6.08
CA GLN A 28 20.16 -9.05 -5.65
C GLN A 28 20.22 -9.21 -4.12
N CYS A 29 20.16 -8.11 -3.37
CA CYS A 29 20.12 -8.14 -1.92
C CYS A 29 18.88 -8.88 -1.40
N CYS A 30 19.08 -10.00 -0.72
CA CYS A 30 18.05 -10.80 -0.06
C CYS A 30 17.33 -10.06 1.07
N LEU A 31 17.80 -8.90 1.52
CA LEU A 31 17.14 -8.15 2.60
C LEU A 31 16.35 -6.94 2.08
N CYS A 32 16.96 -6.11 1.25
CA CYS A 32 16.35 -4.84 0.82
C CYS A 32 15.77 -4.89 -0.59
N PHE A 33 16.04 -5.93 -1.38
CA PHE A 33 15.60 -6.05 -2.78
C PHE A 33 16.04 -4.86 -3.66
N GLY A 34 17.10 -4.16 -3.25
CA GLY A 34 17.62 -2.98 -3.96
C GLY A 34 17.04 -1.64 -3.52
N ILE A 35 16.02 -1.54 -2.65
CA ILE A 35 15.39 -0.23 -2.30
C ILE A 35 16.36 0.82 -1.75
N LEU A 36 17.51 0.39 -1.22
CA LEU A 36 18.51 1.31 -0.66
C LEU A 36 19.51 1.85 -1.70
N GLU A 37 19.40 1.43 -2.96
CA GLU A 37 20.26 1.90 -4.04
C GLU A 37 20.15 3.42 -4.22
N PRO A 38 21.28 4.16 -4.26
CA PRO A 38 21.26 5.62 -4.36
C PRO A 38 20.48 6.21 -5.55
N SER A 39 20.48 5.52 -6.70
CA SER A 39 19.78 5.93 -7.93
C SER A 39 18.26 5.94 -7.78
N ILE A 40 17.71 5.04 -6.94
CA ILE A 40 16.26 4.89 -6.73
C ILE A 40 15.65 6.15 -6.13
N TYR A 41 16.35 6.85 -5.23
CA TYR A 41 15.80 8.05 -4.58
C TYR A 41 15.52 9.17 -5.59
N GLU A 42 16.41 9.37 -6.55
CA GLU A 42 16.26 10.40 -7.60
C GLU A 42 15.12 10.03 -8.55
N GLY A 43 15.05 8.76 -8.97
CA GLY A 43 13.95 8.27 -9.81
C GLY A 43 12.58 8.35 -9.14
N ILE A 44 12.49 8.12 -7.82
CA ILE A 44 11.22 8.29 -7.08
C ILE A 44 10.80 9.76 -7.06
N ILE A 45 11.72 10.68 -6.82
CA ILE A 45 11.41 12.12 -6.76
C ILE A 45 10.92 12.62 -8.11
N GLU A 46 11.58 12.22 -9.19
CA GLU A 46 11.17 12.56 -10.56
C GLU A 46 9.76 12.03 -10.88
N LYS A 47 9.53 10.72 -10.69
CA LYS A 47 8.19 10.11 -10.85
C LYS A 47 7.12 10.79 -10.01
N THR A 48 7.46 11.18 -8.78
CA THR A 48 6.52 11.88 -7.88
C THR A 48 6.13 13.25 -8.45
N LYS A 49 7.08 14.00 -9.02
CA LYS A 49 6.79 15.30 -9.66
C LYS A 49 5.98 15.15 -10.94
N GLU A 50 6.29 14.12 -11.73
CA GLU A 50 5.55 13.79 -12.95
C GLU A 50 4.08 13.49 -12.63
N GLU A 51 3.83 12.57 -11.69
CA GLU A 51 2.47 12.19 -11.32
C GLU A 51 1.71 13.35 -10.65
N TYR A 52 2.38 14.15 -9.83
CA TYR A 52 1.82 15.38 -9.26
C TYR A 52 1.34 16.36 -10.33
N THR A 53 2.19 16.63 -11.33
CA THR A 53 1.91 17.59 -12.41
C THR A 53 0.80 17.07 -13.32
N LYS A 54 0.84 15.78 -13.65
CA LYS A 54 -0.15 15.09 -14.50
C LYS A 54 -1.57 15.18 -13.93
N ASN A 55 -1.73 15.00 -12.62
CA ASN A 55 -3.03 15.03 -11.95
C ASN A 55 -3.51 16.45 -11.59
N GLY A 56 -2.62 17.45 -11.63
CA GLY A 56 -3.00 18.85 -11.44
C GLY A 56 -3.47 19.19 -10.02
N PHE A 57 -2.88 18.57 -9.00
CA PHE A 57 -3.16 18.90 -7.60
C PHE A 57 -2.70 20.33 -7.25
N ASP A 58 -3.43 21.01 -6.36
CA ASP A 58 -3.15 22.41 -5.96
C ASP A 58 -2.34 22.53 -4.65
N GLY A 59 -2.17 21.44 -3.89
CA GLY A 59 -1.40 21.39 -2.64
C GLY A 59 0.05 20.98 -2.88
N LYS A 60 1.01 21.52 -2.11
CA LYS A 60 2.44 21.12 -2.18
C LYS A 60 2.91 20.25 -1.01
N ASN A 61 2.10 20.22 0.05
CA ASN A 61 2.37 19.42 1.24
C ASN A 61 1.69 18.07 1.08
N PHE A 62 2.39 16.99 1.38
CA PHE A 62 1.82 15.65 1.25
C PHE A 62 2.33 14.72 2.36
N VAL A 63 1.55 13.72 2.73
CA VAL A 63 1.96 12.59 3.56
C VAL A 63 2.65 11.57 2.65
N LEU A 64 3.88 11.17 2.99
CA LEU A 64 4.59 10.10 2.28
C LEU A 64 4.18 8.74 2.84
N ALA A 65 3.47 7.94 2.04
CA ALA A 65 3.20 6.54 2.31
C ALA A 65 4.12 5.66 1.46
N VAL A 66 4.62 4.56 2.02
CA VAL A 66 5.49 3.62 1.31
C VAL A 66 5.01 2.19 1.50
N ASN A 67 4.75 1.51 0.39
CA ASN A 67 4.35 0.10 0.33
C ASN A 67 5.53 -0.73 -0.18
N PHE A 68 5.80 -1.84 0.50
CA PHE A 68 6.92 -2.74 0.21
C PHE A 68 6.39 -4.13 -0.16
N PRO A 69 7.11 -4.91 -0.99
CA PRO A 69 6.72 -6.28 -1.30
C PRO A 69 6.66 -7.10 -0.02
N VAL A 70 5.58 -7.86 0.17
CA VAL A 70 5.37 -8.66 1.39
C VAL A 70 6.55 -9.62 1.62
N SER A 71 7.08 -10.20 0.55
CA SER A 71 8.28 -11.05 0.55
C SER A 71 9.55 -10.37 1.08
N GLN A 72 9.73 -9.06 0.82
CA GLN A 72 10.83 -8.30 1.42
C GLN A 72 10.63 -8.17 2.93
N LEU A 73 9.38 -7.96 3.38
CA LEU A 73 9.06 -7.86 4.81
C LEU A 73 9.31 -9.18 5.52
N VAL A 74 8.95 -10.32 4.92
CA VAL A 74 9.23 -11.65 5.48
C VAL A 74 10.71 -11.78 5.81
N ARG A 75 11.59 -11.47 4.85
CA ARG A 75 13.04 -11.59 5.01
C ARG A 75 13.59 -10.66 6.08
N GLU A 76 13.12 -9.42 6.13
CA GLU A 76 13.48 -8.47 7.17
C GLU A 76 13.04 -8.96 8.56
N LEU A 77 11.81 -9.43 8.71
CA LEU A 77 11.29 -9.95 9.98
C LEU A 77 12.03 -11.21 10.43
N PHE A 78 12.42 -12.08 9.50
CA PHE A 78 13.21 -13.27 9.79
C PHE A 78 14.61 -12.89 10.27
N ILE A 79 15.29 -11.97 9.58
CA ILE A 79 16.61 -11.47 10.00
C ILE A 79 16.50 -10.76 11.35
N GLN A 80 15.50 -9.90 11.56
CA GLN A 80 15.24 -9.26 12.84
C GLN A 80 15.10 -10.28 13.97
N LYS A 81 14.34 -11.35 13.75
CA LYS A 81 14.13 -12.40 14.74
C LYS A 81 15.36 -13.28 14.98
N ILE A 82 16.18 -13.53 13.95
CA ILE A 82 17.48 -14.21 14.09
C ILE A 82 18.44 -13.38 14.93
N MET A 83 18.46 -12.06 14.72
CA MET A 83 19.37 -11.14 15.38
C MET A 83 18.90 -10.74 16.79
N ASP A 84 17.60 -10.82 17.06
CA ASP A 84 16.97 -10.50 18.34
C ASP A 84 17.46 -9.15 18.88
N LYS A 85 18.14 -9.13 20.04
CA LYS A 85 18.65 -7.91 20.68
C LYS A 85 19.70 -7.13 19.88
N LYS A 86 20.31 -7.75 18.87
CA LYS A 86 21.30 -7.10 18.00
C LYS A 86 20.65 -6.26 16.90
N TRP A 87 19.34 -6.40 16.67
CA TRP A 87 18.63 -5.64 15.65
C TRP A 87 18.45 -4.18 16.05
N ASN A 88 18.95 -3.26 15.22
CA ASN A 88 18.68 -1.83 15.34
C ASN A 88 17.79 -1.37 14.19
N GLU A 89 16.54 -1.03 14.51
CA GLU A 89 15.54 -0.64 13.51
C GLU A 89 16.01 0.51 12.61
N MET A 90 16.57 1.59 13.18
CA MET A 90 16.96 2.77 12.42
C MET A 90 18.15 2.49 11.47
N MET A 91 19.10 1.66 11.90
CA MET A 91 20.35 1.40 11.16
C MET A 91 20.27 0.19 10.23
N MET A 92 19.36 -0.74 10.50
CA MET A 92 19.36 -2.07 9.86
C MET A 92 18.09 -2.33 9.07
N SER A 93 16.94 -1.76 9.46
CA SER A 93 15.70 -1.89 8.67
C SER A 93 15.85 -1.17 7.34
N PRO A 94 15.74 -1.90 6.21
CA PRO A 94 15.69 -1.26 4.89
C PRO A 94 14.55 -0.25 4.76
N LYS A 95 13.40 -0.51 5.39
CA LYS A 95 12.23 0.37 5.33
C LYS A 95 12.51 1.69 6.02
N SER A 96 12.97 1.62 7.27
CA SER A 96 13.24 2.80 8.09
C SER A 96 14.33 3.67 7.44
N ARG A 97 15.37 3.03 6.90
CA ARG A 97 16.44 3.71 6.16
C ARG A 97 15.94 4.35 4.85
N LEU A 98 15.15 3.63 4.06
CA LEU A 98 14.57 4.16 2.83
C LEU A 98 13.72 5.39 3.15
N THR A 99 12.75 5.27 4.06
CA THR A 99 11.85 6.37 4.42
C THR A 99 12.62 7.59 4.92
N TYR A 100 13.63 7.39 5.77
CA TYR A 100 14.47 8.48 6.26
C TYR A 100 15.23 9.19 5.12
N ASN A 101 15.92 8.43 4.27
CA ASN A 101 16.70 8.97 3.16
C ASN A 101 15.82 9.67 2.13
N LEU A 102 14.66 9.08 1.81
CA LEU A 102 13.71 9.63 0.87
C LEU A 102 13.11 10.95 1.40
N MET A 103 12.72 11.00 2.67
CA MET A 103 12.28 12.25 3.32
C MET A 103 13.36 13.34 3.27
N ALA A 104 14.62 12.99 3.53
CA ALA A 104 15.73 13.94 3.45
C ALA A 104 15.93 14.46 2.02
N LYS A 105 15.84 13.59 1.00
CA LYS A 105 15.97 13.97 -0.40
C LYS A 105 14.82 14.85 -0.89
N PHE A 106 13.58 14.58 -0.49
CA PHE A 106 12.45 15.48 -0.77
C PHE A 106 12.63 16.87 -0.14
N ARG A 107 13.17 16.94 1.09
CA ARG A 107 13.46 18.22 1.75
C ARG A 107 14.56 19.01 1.02
N GLN A 108 15.57 18.31 0.49
CA GLN A 108 16.63 18.93 -0.32
C GLN A 108 16.10 19.45 -1.66
N ASP A 109 15.22 18.69 -2.31
CA ASP A 109 14.63 19.06 -3.59
C ASP A 109 13.70 20.28 -3.48
N GLY A 110 12.88 20.34 -2.43
CA GLY A 110 12.08 21.52 -2.08
C GLY A 110 10.83 21.77 -2.94
N THR A 111 10.62 21.03 -4.04
CA THR A 111 9.45 21.18 -4.94
C THR A 111 8.16 20.75 -4.23
N LEU A 112 8.19 19.58 -3.61
CA LEU A 112 7.10 18.98 -2.84
C LEU A 112 7.59 18.72 -1.42
N ARG A 113 6.72 18.91 -0.44
CA ARG A 113 7.11 18.90 0.98
C ARG A 113 6.40 17.78 1.73
N PRO A 114 7.11 16.73 2.14
CA PRO A 114 6.52 15.71 3.00
C PRO A 114 6.18 16.33 4.37
N SER A 115 4.91 16.23 4.76
CA SER A 115 4.34 16.76 5.99
C SER A 115 3.25 15.82 6.51
N LEU A 116 3.24 15.57 7.82
CA LEU A 116 2.20 14.74 8.46
C LEU A 116 0.82 15.42 8.51
N ALA A 117 0.77 16.73 8.26
CA ALA A 117 -0.46 17.51 8.23
C ALA A 117 -0.92 17.84 6.80
N GLY A 118 -0.38 17.14 5.79
CA GLY A 118 -0.82 17.29 4.40
C GLY A 118 -2.18 16.64 4.17
N ASP A 119 -2.98 17.26 3.30
CA ASP A 119 -4.26 16.76 2.78
C ASP A 119 -4.08 15.92 1.50
N LEU A 120 -2.86 15.87 0.98
CA LEU A 120 -2.43 14.96 -0.08
C LEU A 120 -1.64 13.81 0.54
N THR A 121 -1.79 12.62 -0.03
CA THR A 121 -0.95 11.46 0.27
C THR A 121 -0.26 11.03 -1.02
N ALA A 122 1.08 10.97 -1.01
CA ALA A 122 1.86 10.35 -2.08
C ALA A 122 2.26 8.95 -1.63
N THR A 123 1.79 7.94 -2.34
CA THR A 123 2.08 6.53 -2.06
C THR A 123 3.11 6.02 -3.04
N VAL A 124 4.28 5.62 -2.53
CA VAL A 124 5.32 4.94 -3.30
C VAL A 124 5.19 3.43 -3.07
N THR A 125 4.89 2.68 -4.12
CA THR A 125 4.72 1.23 -4.06
C THR A 125 5.86 0.54 -4.78
N PHE A 126 6.58 -0.31 -4.03
CA PHE A 126 7.59 -1.22 -4.56
C PHE A 126 6.96 -2.60 -4.78
N GLU A 127 7.13 -3.15 -5.99
CA GLU A 127 6.52 -4.41 -6.40
C GLU A 127 7.57 -5.44 -6.81
N ASN A 128 7.43 -6.65 -6.24
CA ASN A 128 8.15 -7.85 -6.65
C ASN A 128 7.31 -9.08 -6.32
N ASN A 129 6.90 -9.80 -7.35
CA ASN A 129 6.03 -10.97 -7.21
C ASN A 129 6.78 -12.31 -7.32
N GLU A 130 8.12 -12.29 -7.47
CA GLU A 130 8.93 -13.50 -7.72
C GLU A 130 8.83 -14.53 -6.59
N PHE A 131 8.54 -14.08 -5.37
CA PHE A 131 8.59 -14.90 -4.16
C PHE A 131 7.24 -15.11 -3.48
N VAL A 132 6.17 -14.50 -3.97
CA VAL A 132 4.85 -14.53 -3.31
C VAL A 132 4.38 -15.97 -3.12
N GLN A 133 4.46 -16.80 -4.17
CA GLN A 133 4.04 -18.20 -4.12
C GLN A 133 4.89 -19.00 -3.12
N ARG A 134 6.22 -19.00 -3.29
CA ARG A 134 7.16 -19.75 -2.45
C ARG A 134 7.06 -19.35 -0.97
N ASP A 135 7.01 -18.06 -0.69
CA ASP A 135 6.94 -17.56 0.68
C ASP A 135 5.58 -17.91 1.31
N SER A 136 4.48 -17.83 0.56
CA SER A 136 3.15 -18.25 1.02
C SER A 136 3.10 -19.74 1.34
N GLU A 137 3.67 -20.58 0.48
CA GLU A 137 3.80 -22.02 0.70
C GLU A 137 4.61 -22.34 1.96
N PHE A 138 5.67 -21.57 2.24
CA PHE A 138 6.43 -21.71 3.48
C PHE A 138 5.55 -21.50 4.73
N PHE A 139 4.73 -20.45 4.76
CA PHE A 139 3.80 -20.23 5.88
C PHE A 139 2.69 -21.27 5.95
N LEU A 140 2.17 -21.73 4.81
CA LEU A 140 1.17 -22.79 4.74
C LEU A 140 1.71 -24.11 5.32
N CYS A 141 2.96 -24.47 5.02
CA CYS A 141 3.59 -25.68 5.53
C CYS A 141 3.83 -25.64 7.04
N HIS A 142 4.20 -24.48 7.61
CA HIS A 142 4.59 -24.38 9.01
C HIS A 142 3.47 -23.90 9.96
N LYS A 143 2.52 -23.09 9.46
CA LYS A 143 1.41 -22.49 10.23
C LYS A 143 0.09 -22.44 9.42
N PRO A 144 -0.44 -23.58 8.95
CA PRO A 144 -1.63 -23.60 8.10
C PRO A 144 -2.87 -23.00 8.78
N ALA A 145 -3.06 -23.25 10.08
CA ALA A 145 -4.23 -22.76 10.82
C ALA A 145 -4.23 -21.24 11.05
N GLY A 146 -3.05 -20.60 11.02
CA GLY A 146 -2.94 -19.14 11.14
C GLY A 146 -2.95 -18.46 9.77
N PHE A 147 -2.48 -19.14 8.72
CA PHE A 147 -2.47 -18.63 7.36
C PHE A 147 -3.84 -18.78 6.67
N LEU A 148 -4.61 -19.80 7.02
CA LEU A 148 -5.99 -19.97 6.55
C LEU A 148 -6.95 -19.38 7.57
N ASN A 149 -8.00 -18.69 7.09
CA ASN A 149 -9.02 -18.15 8.00
C ASN A 149 -9.73 -19.31 8.71
N ALA A 150 -9.94 -19.19 10.03
CA ALA A 150 -10.66 -20.16 10.84
C ALA A 150 -12.13 -20.26 10.38
N GLY A 151 -12.40 -21.07 9.36
CA GLY A 151 -13.70 -21.19 8.71
C GLY A 151 -13.62 -21.83 7.32
N SER A 152 -12.50 -21.71 6.60
CA SER A 152 -12.27 -22.44 5.36
C SER A 152 -11.93 -23.90 5.68
N ARG A 153 -12.97 -24.69 5.96
CA ARG A 153 -12.87 -26.14 6.15
C ARG A 153 -12.09 -26.75 4.98
N LYS A 154 -10.98 -27.41 5.34
CA LYS A 154 -10.33 -28.54 4.67
C LYS A 154 -11.18 -29.09 3.51
N ARG A 155 -10.68 -28.95 2.27
CA ARG A 155 -11.20 -29.46 0.96
C ARG A 155 -11.73 -28.42 -0.04
N LYS A 156 -11.04 -27.30 -0.21
CA LYS A 156 -10.90 -26.72 -1.56
C LYS A 156 -9.41 -26.66 -1.87
N ILE A 157 -9.03 -27.07 -3.08
CA ILE A 157 -7.78 -26.64 -3.68
C ILE A 157 -7.89 -25.11 -3.64
N ILE A 158 -7.12 -24.48 -2.75
CA ILE A 158 -7.12 -23.03 -2.64
C ILE A 158 -6.40 -22.57 -3.90
N ASP A 159 -7.07 -21.72 -4.68
CA ASP A 159 -6.47 -21.17 -5.90
C ASP A 159 -5.31 -20.25 -5.53
N ASP A 160 -4.30 -20.16 -6.39
CA ASP A 160 -3.10 -19.37 -6.19
C ASP A 160 -3.44 -17.87 -6.00
N GLU A 161 -4.53 -17.40 -6.63
CA GLU A 161 -5.08 -16.05 -6.42
C GLU A 161 -5.61 -15.81 -5.00
N GLU A 162 -6.30 -16.80 -4.41
CA GLU A 162 -6.84 -16.69 -3.05
C GLU A 162 -5.71 -16.75 -2.01
N ILE A 163 -4.67 -17.57 -2.24
CA ILE A 163 -3.46 -17.61 -1.40
C ILE A 163 -2.74 -16.26 -1.43
N THR A 164 -2.56 -15.69 -2.62
CA THR A 164 -1.93 -14.38 -2.82
C THR A 164 -2.70 -13.27 -2.09
N GLY A 165 -4.04 -13.30 -2.15
CA GLY A 165 -4.89 -12.35 -1.40
C GLY A 165 -4.78 -12.46 0.13
N LEU A 166 -4.43 -13.63 0.66
CA LEU A 166 -4.19 -13.83 2.10
C LEU A 166 -2.78 -13.42 2.53
N PHE A 167 -1.82 -13.35 1.60
CA PHE A 167 -0.42 -13.02 1.85
C PHE A 167 -0.21 -11.51 2.03
N THR A 168 -0.79 -10.95 3.10
CA THR A 168 -0.72 -9.53 3.43
C THR A 168 0.34 -9.24 4.49
N LYS A 169 0.87 -8.01 4.50
CA LYS A 169 1.83 -7.51 5.51
C LYS A 169 1.40 -7.81 6.95
N VAL A 170 0.14 -7.48 7.29
CA VAL A 170 -0.39 -7.62 8.66
C VAL A 170 -0.43 -9.10 9.06
N LYS A 171 -0.87 -9.97 8.14
CA LYS A 171 -0.96 -11.40 8.40
C LYS A 171 0.41 -12.02 8.59
N VAL A 172 1.36 -11.69 7.71
CA VAL A 172 2.75 -12.16 7.81
C VAL A 172 3.38 -11.73 9.13
N GLN A 173 3.25 -10.46 9.53
CA GLN A 173 3.78 -9.96 10.80
C GLN A 173 3.33 -10.82 11.99
N ASN A 174 2.01 -11.07 12.10
CA ASN A 174 1.45 -11.87 13.18
C ASN A 174 1.92 -13.33 13.17
N LEU A 175 2.18 -13.89 11.99
CA LEU A 175 2.62 -15.28 11.84
C LEU A 175 4.10 -15.46 12.16
N VAL A 176 4.96 -14.50 11.77
CA VAL A 176 6.40 -14.58 12.07
C VAL A 176 6.63 -14.66 13.58
N ASP A 177 5.87 -13.91 14.37
CA ASP A 177 5.98 -13.93 15.84
C ASP A 177 5.73 -15.32 16.43
N GLN A 178 4.89 -16.14 15.78
CA GLN A 178 4.53 -17.48 16.22
C GLN A 178 5.47 -18.60 15.73
N LEU A 179 6.40 -18.30 14.83
CA LEU A 179 7.40 -19.26 14.34
C LEU A 179 8.55 -19.44 15.35
N SER A 180 9.09 -20.65 15.44
CA SER A 180 10.33 -20.89 16.21
C SER A 180 11.55 -20.43 15.41
N LEU A 181 12.66 -20.17 16.10
CA LEU A 181 13.92 -19.78 15.45
C LEU A 181 14.45 -20.88 14.51
N ASP A 182 14.24 -22.16 14.84
CA ASP A 182 14.70 -23.26 13.99
C ASP A 182 13.99 -23.29 12.64
N ILE A 183 12.68 -23.00 12.62
CA ILE A 183 11.89 -22.88 11.38
C ILE A 183 12.40 -21.71 10.55
N ILE A 184 12.66 -20.56 11.19
CA ILE A 184 13.15 -19.36 10.50
C ILE A 184 14.55 -19.59 9.92
N LYS A 185 15.45 -20.26 10.65
CA LYS A 185 16.79 -20.61 10.18
C LYS A 185 16.78 -21.60 9.02
N ALA A 186 15.74 -22.43 8.91
CA ALA A 186 15.55 -23.33 7.78
C ALA A 186 15.03 -22.62 6.52
N PHE A 187 14.62 -21.35 6.60
CA PHE A 187 14.17 -20.58 5.45
C PHE A 187 15.31 -20.32 4.45
N VAL A 188 15.06 -20.59 3.18
CA VAL A 188 16.05 -20.39 2.11
C VAL A 188 15.93 -18.98 1.54
N PHE A 189 16.83 -18.09 1.96
CA PHE A 189 16.95 -16.75 1.40
C PHE A 189 17.40 -16.83 -0.06
N THR A 190 16.55 -16.36 -0.96
CA THR A 190 16.81 -16.30 -2.40
C THR A 190 16.85 -14.85 -2.86
N SER A 191 17.89 -14.50 -3.62
CA SER A 191 18.06 -13.18 -4.23
C SER A 191 17.04 -12.93 -5.33
N PRO A 192 16.47 -11.70 -5.43
CA PRO A 192 15.67 -11.28 -6.58
C PRO A 192 16.45 -11.43 -7.89
N SER A 193 15.77 -11.89 -8.94
CA SER A 193 16.37 -12.01 -10.27
C SER A 193 16.28 -10.71 -11.07
N LYS A 194 15.39 -9.79 -10.68
CA LYS A 194 15.21 -8.49 -11.31
C LYS A 194 15.08 -7.35 -10.28
N PRO A 195 15.34 -6.08 -10.70
CA PRO A 195 14.98 -4.91 -9.92
C PRO A 195 13.49 -4.84 -9.59
N LEU A 196 13.18 -4.08 -8.53
CA LEU A 196 11.81 -3.78 -8.13
C LEU A 196 11.12 -2.88 -9.15
N ASP A 197 9.85 -3.15 -9.40
CA ASP A 197 8.98 -2.21 -10.10
C ASP A 197 8.53 -1.13 -9.09
N ILE A 198 8.51 0.14 -9.51
CA ILE A 198 8.22 1.29 -8.64
C ILE A 198 7.07 2.11 -9.25
N ALA A 199 5.96 2.16 -8.52
CA ALA A 199 4.80 3.00 -8.82
C ALA A 199 4.68 4.15 -7.81
N VAL A 200 4.17 5.29 -8.27
CA VAL A 200 3.86 6.44 -7.43
C VAL A 200 2.44 6.89 -7.74
N GLU A 201 1.64 7.08 -6.70
CA GLU A 201 0.25 7.50 -6.81
C GLU A 201 -0.02 8.63 -5.82
N PHE A 202 -0.92 9.55 -6.19
CA PHE A 202 -1.39 10.61 -5.31
C PHE A 202 -2.87 10.45 -5.02
N GLN A 203 -3.24 10.73 -3.77
CA GLN A 203 -4.63 10.80 -3.35
C GLN A 203 -4.84 12.05 -2.49
N ARG A 204 -5.97 12.72 -2.66
CA ARG A 204 -6.41 13.77 -1.74
C ARG A 204 -7.43 13.22 -0.75
N ASP A 205 -7.37 13.71 0.48
CA ASP A 205 -8.36 13.44 1.50
C ASP A 205 -9.77 13.85 1.05
N ILE A 206 -10.76 13.11 1.55
CA ILE A 206 -12.17 13.36 1.20
C ILE A 206 -12.57 14.76 1.67
N LEU A 207 -13.12 15.56 0.76
CA LEU A 207 -13.73 16.85 1.08
C LEU A 207 -15.18 16.67 1.55
N TYR A 208 -15.52 17.32 2.65
CA TYR A 208 -16.88 17.34 3.19
C TYR A 208 -17.53 18.69 2.92
N ILE A 209 -18.64 18.68 2.19
CA ILE A 209 -19.44 19.87 1.89
C ILE A 209 -20.80 19.72 2.57
N GLY A 210 -21.08 20.60 3.52
CA GLY A 210 -22.35 20.64 4.25
C GLY A 210 -23.26 21.74 3.72
N GLY A 211 -24.57 21.50 3.75
CA GLY A 211 -25.57 22.48 3.30
C GLY A 211 -27.00 22.02 3.55
N ARG A 212 -27.94 22.78 3.00
CA ARG A 212 -29.37 22.42 2.92
C ARG A 212 -29.80 22.50 1.46
N TYR A 213 -30.77 21.67 1.08
CA TYR A 213 -31.37 21.73 -0.23
C TYR A 213 -32.89 21.88 -0.09
N CYS A 214 -33.48 22.64 -1.01
CA CYS A 214 -34.93 22.69 -1.18
C CYS A 214 -35.29 21.85 -2.41
N LYS A 215 -36.34 21.04 -2.30
CA LYS A 215 -36.83 20.20 -3.38
C LYS A 215 -38.21 20.69 -3.79
N PHE A 216 -38.28 21.30 -4.98
CA PHE A 216 -39.52 21.86 -5.52
C PHE A 216 -40.27 20.91 -6.46
N SER A 217 -39.61 19.85 -6.94
CA SER A 217 -40.19 18.87 -7.86
C SER A 217 -40.82 17.70 -7.11
N ARG A 218 -42.05 17.33 -7.48
CA ARG A 218 -42.76 16.14 -7.00
C ARG A 218 -42.49 14.87 -7.83
N SER A 219 -41.52 14.92 -8.74
CA SER A 219 -41.13 13.79 -9.60
C SER A 219 -39.63 13.49 -9.51
N LEU A 220 -38.95 14.03 -8.50
CA LEU A 220 -37.51 13.91 -8.31
C LEU A 220 -37.19 13.05 -7.07
N PRO A 221 -36.62 11.85 -7.20
CA PRO A 221 -36.19 11.05 -6.05
C PRO A 221 -34.97 11.67 -5.34
N GLN A 222 -34.79 11.37 -4.06
CA GLN A 222 -33.65 11.87 -3.28
C GLN A 222 -32.32 11.26 -3.77
N SER A 223 -32.30 9.94 -3.99
CA SER A 223 -31.14 9.20 -4.52
C SER A 223 -31.49 8.61 -5.89
N PRO A 224 -30.49 8.24 -6.72
CA PRO A 224 -30.74 7.58 -7.99
C PRO A 224 -31.66 6.36 -7.78
N TRP A 225 -32.75 6.32 -8.53
CA TRP A 225 -33.79 5.31 -8.38
C TRP A 225 -34.14 4.71 -9.73
N THR A 226 -34.45 3.42 -9.73
CA THR A 226 -35.03 2.73 -10.87
C THR A 226 -36.25 1.91 -10.40
N PRO A 227 -37.36 1.90 -11.16
CA PRO A 227 -38.54 1.13 -10.82
C PRO A 227 -38.32 -0.40 -10.87
N ASN A 228 -37.40 -0.88 -11.70
CA ASN A 228 -37.03 -2.30 -11.76
C ASN A 228 -35.56 -2.47 -12.22
N PRO A 229 -34.94 -3.63 -11.99
CA PRO A 229 -33.53 -3.86 -12.35
C PRO A 229 -33.24 -3.77 -13.85
N GLU A 230 -34.25 -4.00 -14.69
CA GLU A 230 -34.15 -4.00 -16.16
C GLU A 230 -34.21 -2.58 -16.73
N THR A 231 -34.75 -1.63 -15.97
CA THR A 231 -34.87 -0.23 -16.38
C THR A 231 -33.63 0.52 -15.91
N PRO A 232 -32.86 1.14 -16.82
CA PRO A 232 -31.72 1.93 -16.41
C PRO A 232 -32.20 3.15 -15.60
N LYS A 233 -31.43 3.50 -14.56
CA LYS A 233 -31.61 4.76 -13.84
C LYS A 233 -31.55 5.94 -14.80
N ILE A 234 -32.41 6.93 -14.59
CA ILE A 234 -32.34 8.18 -15.37
C ILE A 234 -31.19 9.01 -14.79
N VAL A 235 -30.10 9.14 -15.56
CA VAL A 235 -28.90 9.87 -15.14
C VAL A 235 -29.25 11.34 -14.87
N GLY A 236 -28.78 11.86 -13.73
CA GLY A 236 -29.03 13.26 -13.34
C GLY A 236 -30.45 13.54 -12.82
N ASN A 237 -31.26 12.49 -12.60
CA ASN A 237 -32.64 12.60 -12.12
C ASN A 237 -32.77 12.20 -10.65
N SER A 238 -31.91 12.74 -9.80
CA SER A 238 -32.06 12.68 -8.34
C SER A 238 -31.54 13.95 -7.69
N VAL A 239 -31.99 14.25 -6.47
CA VAL A 239 -31.43 15.35 -5.66
C VAL A 239 -29.92 15.16 -5.49
N ALA A 240 -29.49 13.94 -5.15
CA ALA A 240 -28.08 13.58 -4.99
C ALA A 240 -27.26 13.90 -6.24
N GLU A 241 -27.67 13.48 -7.44
CA GLU A 241 -26.94 13.77 -8.67
C GLU A 241 -26.96 15.26 -9.01
N LYS A 242 -28.10 15.94 -8.85
CA LYS A 242 -28.20 17.38 -9.12
C LYS A 242 -27.29 18.23 -8.24
N ILE A 243 -27.04 17.80 -7.00
CA ILE A 243 -26.13 18.48 -6.07
C ILE A 243 -24.68 18.04 -6.28
N SER A 244 -24.45 16.73 -6.40
CA SER A 244 -23.10 16.17 -6.40
C SER A 244 -22.40 16.24 -7.76
N SER A 245 -23.12 16.16 -8.90
CA SER A 245 -22.49 16.20 -10.23
C SER A 245 -21.73 17.51 -10.51
N PRO A 246 -22.30 18.71 -10.23
CA PRO A 246 -21.54 19.97 -10.38
C PRO A 246 -20.33 20.04 -9.46
N MET A 247 -20.43 19.48 -8.25
CA MET A 247 -19.30 19.42 -7.31
C MET A 247 -18.20 18.50 -7.82
N GLN A 248 -18.56 17.34 -8.39
CA GLN A 248 -17.60 16.40 -8.95
C GLN A 248 -16.80 17.02 -10.10
N GLU A 249 -17.47 17.75 -10.99
CA GLU A 249 -16.82 18.47 -12.08
C GLU A 249 -15.92 19.60 -11.57
N TYR A 250 -16.41 20.40 -10.62
CA TYR A 250 -15.66 21.53 -10.05
C TYR A 250 -14.40 21.09 -9.31
N PHE A 251 -14.52 20.09 -8.43
CA PHE A 251 -13.41 19.58 -7.61
C PHE A 251 -12.56 18.52 -8.32
N ARG A 252 -12.98 18.07 -9.51
CA ARG A 252 -12.30 17.01 -10.29
C ARG A 252 -12.06 15.73 -9.49
N CYS A 253 -13.04 15.33 -8.68
CA CYS A 253 -12.91 14.11 -7.86
C CYS A 253 -13.40 12.87 -8.61
N ASP A 254 -12.83 11.71 -8.28
CA ASP A 254 -13.19 10.43 -8.91
C ASP A 254 -14.62 9.98 -8.56
N SER A 255 -15.09 10.35 -7.37
CA SER A 255 -16.43 9.99 -6.90
C SER A 255 -16.97 10.96 -5.85
N THR A 256 -18.29 10.92 -5.67
CA THR A 256 -19.00 11.69 -4.65
C THR A 256 -19.91 10.76 -3.84
N LYS A 257 -20.13 11.09 -2.57
CA LYS A 257 -21.09 10.41 -1.69
C LYS A 257 -22.05 11.44 -1.11
N PHE A 258 -23.32 11.33 -1.46
CA PHE A 258 -24.39 12.19 -0.93
C PHE A 258 -24.95 11.59 0.36
N ILE A 259 -25.00 12.39 1.43
CA ILE A 259 -25.54 12.01 2.74
C ILE A 259 -26.51 13.12 3.18
N ALA A 260 -27.72 12.74 3.59
CA ALA A 260 -28.75 13.67 4.05
C ALA A 260 -29.28 13.29 5.44
N SER A 261 -29.71 14.31 6.21
CA SER A 261 -30.38 14.12 7.49
C SER A 261 -31.86 13.81 7.28
N GLY A 262 -32.15 12.55 6.96
CA GLY A 262 -33.50 12.08 6.63
C GLY A 262 -33.73 11.91 5.13
N ARG A 263 -34.93 11.44 4.79
CA ARG A 263 -35.34 11.13 3.41
C ARG A 263 -36.80 11.48 3.20
N GLU A 264 -37.05 12.23 2.15
CA GLU A 264 -38.38 12.55 1.66
C GLU A 264 -38.80 11.62 0.50
N ASP A 265 -40.11 11.36 0.39
CA ASP A 265 -40.68 10.63 -0.74
C ASP A 265 -40.60 11.44 -2.04
N VAL A 266 -40.73 10.75 -3.18
CA VAL A 266 -40.55 11.35 -4.52
C VAL A 266 -41.51 12.52 -4.77
N ASP A 267 -42.74 12.42 -4.29
CA ASP A 267 -43.84 13.39 -4.46
C ASP A 267 -43.95 14.43 -3.34
N VAL A 268 -43.03 14.38 -2.36
CA VAL A 268 -42.94 15.33 -1.25
C VAL A 268 -42.00 16.47 -1.61
N ASN A 269 -42.48 17.70 -1.39
CA ASN A 269 -41.67 18.92 -1.46
C ASN A 269 -41.02 19.20 -0.09
N ASN A 270 -39.82 19.79 -0.10
CA ASN A 270 -39.14 20.27 1.10
C ASN A 270 -38.75 21.74 0.92
N PHE A 271 -39.14 22.58 1.89
CA PHE A 271 -38.93 24.03 1.92
C PHE A 271 -37.95 24.40 3.03
#